data_AF-A0A7C3L0Z8-F1
#
_entry.id   AF-A0A7C3L0Z8-F1
#
_cell.length_a   1.000
_cell.length_b   1.000
_cell.length_c   1.000
_cell.angle_alpha   90.00
_cell.angle_beta   90.00
_cell.angle_gamma   90.00
#
_symmetry.space_group_name_H-M   'P 1'
#
loop_
_entity.id
_entity.type
_entity.pdbx_description
1 polymer ?
#
loop_
_entity_poly.entity_id
_entity_poly.type
_entity_poly.pdbx_seq_one_letter_code
_entity_poly.pdbx_strand_id
1 'polypeptide(L)'
;MSFRINNNIEAMNALRNLGRVSFEFGKTVTRLSTGLRIVTGADDPAGLIISENFRAQIAGLDQAIQNNQDAINYAKTAEGALDEVSRLLKDARKLAVAANNTGTLDAAAIQANQNQLRSIIESIDRIAVQTQFGKKKLLDGSAGIVSHVIDATNYAAINIGGTFGGFTVNASGTVTVQVTTAATRATITGSVDLSASGLNTIIGAGTFVVNGYTFQTDGTESLQSLLNRFNNSSGQTGVTFNFNGTNVVMKSNDYGSNATISFTDTAGRLNAAGNATAAGVDAIATVTVTTTNGATSATFTGGRNGDSGLRLTDTYGNSILLTEAGNVAGAAAAVGRI
;
A
#
# COMPACT_ATOMS: atom_id res chain seq x y z
N MET A 1 -16.77 53.29 -83.86
CA MET A 1 -16.01 54.18 -82.97
C MET A 1 -17.00 54.98 -82.14
N SER A 2 -17.08 54.71 -80.83
CA SER A 2 -17.98 55.41 -79.91
C SER A 2 -17.21 56.50 -79.18
N PHE A 3 -17.10 57.70 -79.78
CA PHE A 3 -16.60 58.89 -79.09
C PHE A 3 -17.79 59.54 -78.39
N ARG A 4 -17.97 59.27 -77.09
CA ARG A 4 -18.98 59.93 -76.23
C ARG A 4 -18.25 60.93 -75.33
N ILE A 5 -18.68 62.19 -75.35
CA ILE A 5 -18.02 63.29 -74.63
C ILE A 5 -18.37 63.30 -73.12
N ASN A 6 -19.60 62.91 -72.77
CA ASN A 6 -20.05 62.93 -71.37
C ASN A 6 -19.51 61.79 -70.49
N ASN A 7 -18.96 60.72 -71.06
CA ASN A 7 -18.51 59.57 -70.29
C ASN A 7 -17.14 59.10 -70.82
N ASN A 8 -16.09 59.36 -70.04
CA ASN A 8 -14.72 59.05 -70.41
C ASN A 8 -14.35 57.63 -69.92
N ILE A 9 -14.42 56.67 -70.84
CA ILE A 9 -14.15 55.25 -70.57
C ILE A 9 -12.69 55.02 -70.18
N GLU A 10 -11.74 55.78 -70.74
CA GLU A 10 -10.32 55.68 -70.39
C GLU A 10 -10.04 56.16 -68.97
N ALA A 11 -10.65 57.27 -68.56
CA ALA A 11 -10.57 57.74 -67.17
C ALA A 11 -11.22 56.73 -66.19
N MET A 12 -12.34 56.11 -66.56
CA MET A 12 -12.95 55.04 -65.76
C MET A 12 -12.08 53.78 -65.68
N ASN A 13 -11.38 53.43 -66.75
CA ASN A 13 -10.42 52.31 -66.75
C ASN A 13 -9.22 52.62 -65.84
N ALA A 14 -8.67 53.83 -65.92
CA ALA A 14 -7.59 54.29 -65.05
C ALA A 14 -8.01 54.28 -63.57
N LEU A 15 -9.22 54.76 -63.25
CA LEU A 15 -9.78 54.71 -61.89
C LEU A 15 -9.96 53.28 -61.39
N ARG A 16 -10.46 52.35 -62.23
CA ARG A 16 -10.56 50.92 -61.89
C ARG A 16 -9.20 50.29 -61.61
N ASN A 17 -8.17 50.64 -62.38
CA ASN A 17 -6.81 50.16 -62.16
C ASN A 17 -6.19 50.74 -60.88
N LEU A 18 -6.37 52.04 -60.62
CA LEU A 18 -5.92 52.69 -59.38
C LEU A 18 -6.58 52.05 -58.15
N GLY A 19 -7.88 51.73 -58.24
CA GLY A 19 -8.60 51.01 -57.18
C GLY A 19 -7.98 49.64 -56.88
N ARG A 20 -7.63 48.86 -57.91
CA ARG A 20 -6.93 47.56 -57.73
C ARG A 20 -5.56 47.74 -57.09
N VAL A 21 -4.76 48.69 -57.56
CA VAL A 21 -3.41 48.96 -57.00
C VAL A 21 -3.52 49.40 -55.54
N SER A 22 -4.47 50.26 -55.21
CA SER A 22 -4.69 50.71 -53.83
C SER A 22 -5.09 49.56 -52.89
N PHE A 23 -5.91 48.63 -53.38
CA PHE A 23 -6.29 47.44 -52.61
C PHE A 23 -5.11 46.48 -52.38
N GLU A 24 -4.32 46.19 -53.42
CA GLU A 24 -3.12 45.35 -53.29
C GLU A 24 -2.06 45.99 -52.40
N PHE A 25 -1.88 47.32 -52.48
CA PHE A 25 -1.01 48.07 -51.58
C PHE A 25 -1.48 47.98 -50.12
N GLY A 26 -2.79 48.08 -49.87
CA GLY A 26 -3.35 47.87 -48.53
C GLY A 26 -3.03 46.47 -47.97
N LYS A 27 -3.11 45.43 -48.80
CA LYS A 27 -2.73 44.05 -48.40
C LYS A 27 -1.25 43.93 -48.07
N THR A 28 -0.36 44.47 -48.90
CA THR A 28 1.10 44.38 -48.65
C THR A 28 1.51 45.14 -47.39
N VAL A 29 0.92 46.33 -47.14
CA VAL A 29 1.13 47.07 -45.89
C VAL A 29 0.68 46.25 -44.68
N THR A 30 -0.47 45.58 -44.76
CA THR A 30 -0.99 44.76 -43.66
C THR A 30 -0.09 43.54 -43.39
N ARG A 31 0.38 42.86 -44.44
CA ARG A 31 1.35 41.75 -44.32
C ARG A 31 2.69 42.21 -43.74
N LEU A 32 3.17 43.39 -44.14
CA LEU A 32 4.40 43.98 -43.60
C LEU A 32 4.25 44.31 -42.11
N SER A 33 3.12 44.89 -41.71
CA SER A 33 2.85 45.25 -40.33
C SER A 33 2.65 44.04 -39.41
N THR A 34 2.14 42.92 -39.94
CA THR A 34 1.89 41.70 -39.17
C THR A 34 3.05 40.72 -39.21
N GLY A 35 3.93 40.82 -40.22
CA GLY A 35 4.95 39.81 -40.52
C GLY A 35 4.38 38.48 -41.02
N LEU A 36 3.06 38.39 -41.23
CA LEU A 36 2.38 37.16 -41.62
C LEU A 36 2.05 37.18 -43.11
N ARG A 37 2.36 36.08 -43.81
CA ARG A 37 1.98 35.90 -45.23
C ARG A 37 0.46 35.78 -45.39
N ILE A 38 -0.22 35.13 -44.45
CA ILE A 38 -1.68 34.90 -44.44
C ILE A 38 -2.24 35.68 -43.24
N VAL A 39 -3.05 36.69 -43.51
CA VAL A 39 -3.66 37.55 -42.46
C VAL A 39 -5.16 37.32 -42.33
N THR A 40 -5.85 37.04 -43.44
CA THR A 40 -7.29 36.82 -43.47
C THR A 40 -7.63 35.54 -44.21
N GLY A 41 -8.78 34.92 -43.89
CA GLY A 41 -9.24 33.70 -44.56
C GLY A 41 -9.57 33.88 -46.04
N ALA A 42 -9.65 35.12 -46.52
CA ALA A 42 -9.83 35.44 -47.93
C ALA A 42 -8.54 35.30 -48.76
N ASP A 43 -7.36 35.30 -48.13
CA ASP A 43 -6.08 35.16 -48.83
C ASP A 43 -5.70 33.69 -49.05
N ASP A 44 -5.89 32.83 -48.04
CA ASP A 44 -5.66 31.39 -48.10
C ASP A 44 -6.46 30.68 -46.99
N PRO A 45 -7.69 30.19 -47.25
CA PRO A 45 -8.53 29.59 -46.22
C PRO A 45 -7.94 28.28 -45.68
N ALA A 46 -7.31 27.46 -46.53
CA ALA A 46 -6.71 26.20 -46.12
C ALA A 46 -5.44 26.45 -45.29
N GLY A 47 -4.57 27.36 -45.74
CA GLY A 47 -3.37 27.76 -45.01
C GLY A 47 -3.68 28.41 -43.67
N LEU A 48 -4.74 29.23 -43.58
CA LEU A 48 -5.19 29.81 -42.32
C LEU A 48 -5.64 28.73 -41.34
N ILE A 49 -6.47 27.77 -41.77
CA ILE A 49 -6.94 26.66 -40.91
C ILE A 49 -5.77 25.84 -40.38
N ILE A 50 -4.79 25.49 -41.23
CA ILE A 50 -3.60 24.75 -40.80
C ILE A 50 -2.79 25.59 -39.80
N SER A 51 -2.61 26.89 -40.05
CA SER A 51 -1.85 27.77 -39.16
C SER A 51 -2.51 27.95 -37.79
N GLU A 52 -3.84 28.02 -37.74
CA GLU A 52 -4.59 28.10 -36.48
C GLU A 52 -4.59 26.76 -35.74
N ASN A 53 -4.64 25.63 -36.46
CA ASN A 53 -4.42 24.31 -35.84
C ASN A 53 -3.03 24.20 -35.22
N PHE A 54 -1.97 24.67 -35.90
CA PHE A 54 -0.64 24.70 -35.30
C PHE A 54 -0.55 25.67 -34.12
N ARG A 55 -1.19 26.84 -34.20
CA ARG A 55 -1.25 27.78 -33.06
C ARG A 55 -1.92 27.16 -31.84
N ALA A 56 -3.02 26.42 -32.05
CA ALA A 56 -3.70 25.69 -30.99
C ALA A 56 -2.85 24.54 -30.42
N GLN A 57 -2.14 23.79 -31.28
CA GLN A 57 -1.21 22.76 -30.85
C GLN A 57 -0.04 23.32 -30.05
N ILE A 58 0.56 24.43 -30.49
CA ILE A 58 1.64 25.13 -29.77
C ILE A 58 1.15 25.56 -28.40
N ALA A 59 -0.01 26.22 -28.32
CA ALA A 59 -0.59 26.62 -27.03
C ALA A 59 -0.87 25.40 -26.11
N GLY A 60 -1.33 24.29 -26.68
CA GLY A 60 -1.50 23.03 -25.94
C GLY A 60 -0.17 22.43 -25.46
N LEU A 61 0.88 22.47 -26.29
CA LEU A 61 2.22 22.01 -25.94
C LEU A 61 2.86 22.90 -24.86
N ASP A 62 2.70 24.22 -24.94
CA ASP A 62 3.21 25.15 -23.93
C ASP A 62 2.59 24.87 -22.56
N GLN A 63 1.27 24.62 -22.51
CA GLN A 63 0.61 24.20 -21.28
C GLN A 63 1.09 22.81 -20.81
N ALA A 64 1.30 21.87 -21.72
CA ALA A 64 1.84 20.56 -21.38
C ALA A 64 3.27 20.66 -20.81
N ILE A 65 4.10 21.57 -21.33
CA ILE A 65 5.44 21.84 -20.80
C ILE A 65 5.34 22.38 -19.37
N GLN A 66 4.46 23.36 -19.12
CA GLN A 66 4.24 23.88 -17.77
C GLN A 66 3.76 22.78 -16.81
N ASN A 67 2.79 21.96 -17.23
CA ASN A 67 2.31 20.83 -16.44
C ASN A 67 3.43 19.81 -16.13
N ASN A 68 4.33 19.57 -17.08
CA ASN A 68 5.49 18.70 -16.88
C ASN A 68 6.50 19.31 -15.89
N GLN A 69 6.72 20.62 -15.93
CA GLN A 69 7.58 21.30 -14.95
C GLN A 69 7.00 21.17 -13.53
N ASP A 70 5.68 21.31 -13.37
CA ASP A 70 5.00 21.07 -12.10
C ASP A 70 5.11 19.62 -11.65
N ALA A 71 4.99 18.65 -12.56
CA ALA A 71 5.19 17.23 -12.27
C ALA A 71 6.64 16.93 -11.83
N ILE A 72 7.64 17.58 -12.43
CA ILE A 72 9.04 17.47 -12.01
C ILE A 72 9.21 18.03 -10.59
N ASN A 73 8.62 19.18 -10.30
CA ASN A 73 8.69 19.80 -8.96
C ASN A 73 7.99 18.93 -7.89
N TYR A 74 6.85 18.32 -8.25
CA TYR A 74 6.15 17.34 -7.45
C TYR A 74 7.04 16.13 -7.13
N ALA A 75 7.68 15.54 -8.16
CA ALA A 75 8.57 14.40 -8.00
C ALA A 75 9.81 14.73 -7.15
N LYS A 76 10.44 15.89 -7.37
CA LYS A 76 11.59 16.35 -6.57
C LYS A 76 11.26 16.52 -5.09
N THR A 77 10.05 17.00 -4.79
CA THR A 77 9.59 17.14 -3.40
C THR A 77 9.46 15.76 -2.73
N ALA A 78 8.92 14.78 -3.46
CA ALA A 78 8.85 13.40 -2.98
C ALA A 78 10.25 12.78 -2.83
N GLU A 79 11.15 13.01 -3.80
CA GLU A 79 12.52 12.50 -3.79
C GLU A 79 13.32 13.02 -2.60
N GLY A 80 13.26 14.32 -2.31
CA GLY A 80 13.95 14.90 -1.15
C GLY A 80 13.46 14.32 0.19
N ALA A 81 12.15 14.05 0.30
CA ALA A 81 11.60 13.39 1.48
C ALA A 81 12.03 11.92 1.58
N LEU A 82 12.06 11.20 0.46
CA LEU A 82 12.53 9.80 0.41
C LEU A 82 14.03 9.67 0.69
N ASP A 83 14.86 10.66 0.33
CA ASP A 83 16.28 10.67 0.67
C ASP A 83 16.49 10.77 2.20
N GLU A 84 15.69 11.59 2.89
CA GLU A 84 15.72 11.66 4.36
C GLU A 84 15.25 10.35 5.00
N VAL A 85 14.19 9.71 4.46
CA VAL A 85 13.77 8.37 4.90
C VAL A 85 14.89 7.34 4.68
N SER A 86 15.59 7.38 3.54
CA SER A 86 16.72 6.49 3.24
C SER A 86 17.87 6.68 4.23
N ARG A 87 18.18 7.92 4.60
CA ARG A 87 19.19 8.25 5.63
C ARG A 87 18.79 7.66 6.99
N LEU A 88 17.55 7.87 7.42
CA LEU A 88 16.99 7.34 8.66
C LEU A 88 17.02 5.81 8.70
N LEU A 89 16.69 5.13 7.59
CA LEU A 89 16.74 3.67 7.50
C LEU A 89 18.17 3.11 7.58
N LYS A 90 19.15 3.82 7.00
CA LYS A 90 20.57 3.45 7.16
C LYS A 90 21.02 3.57 8.61
N ASP A 91 20.60 4.62 9.31
CA ASP A 91 20.86 4.81 10.74
C ASP A 91 20.18 3.73 11.59
N ALA A 92 18.92 3.40 11.30
CA ALA A 92 18.19 2.29 11.94
C ALA A 92 18.92 0.96 11.75
N ARG A 93 19.41 0.66 10.53
CA ARG A 93 20.21 -0.55 10.26
C ARG A 93 21.50 -0.57 11.06
N LYS A 94 22.22 0.55 11.13
CA LYS A 94 23.45 0.67 11.92
C LYS A 94 23.17 0.35 13.39
N LEU A 95 22.07 0.87 13.92
CA LEU A 95 21.66 0.67 15.31
C LEU A 95 21.25 -0.78 15.59
N ALA A 96 20.53 -1.42 14.65
CA ALA A 96 20.16 -2.83 14.75
C ALA A 96 21.40 -3.76 14.75
N VAL A 97 22.39 -3.48 13.90
CA VAL A 97 23.66 -4.22 13.89
C VAL A 97 24.44 -4.01 15.20
N ALA A 98 24.47 -2.78 15.71
CA ALA A 98 25.13 -2.46 16.98
C ALA A 98 24.46 -3.17 18.17
N ALA A 99 23.13 -3.24 18.20
CA ALA A 99 22.37 -3.94 19.23
C ALA A 99 22.59 -5.46 19.24
N ASN A 100 23.00 -6.05 18.10
CA ASN A 100 23.33 -7.47 18.01
C ASN A 100 24.69 -7.83 18.61
N ASN A 101 25.53 -6.85 18.96
CA ASN A 101 26.81 -7.08 19.62
C ASN A 101 26.65 -7.16 21.15
N THR A 102 26.06 -8.26 21.61
CA THR A 102 25.75 -8.53 23.02
C THR A 102 26.98 -8.84 23.88
N GLY A 103 28.15 -9.02 23.28
CA GLY A 103 29.41 -9.26 23.99
C GLY A 103 30.05 -8.00 24.57
N THR A 104 29.65 -6.81 24.13
CA THR A 104 30.28 -5.53 24.53
C THR A 104 29.28 -4.50 25.06
N LEU A 105 27.99 -4.60 24.72
CA LEU A 105 26.95 -3.71 25.21
C LEU A 105 26.24 -4.28 26.44
N ASP A 106 25.96 -3.42 27.42
CA ASP A 106 25.08 -3.74 28.54
C ASP A 106 23.59 -3.63 28.15
N ALA A 107 22.71 -4.14 29.01
CA ALA A 107 21.27 -4.12 28.76
C ALA A 107 20.70 -2.69 28.65
N ALA A 108 21.30 -1.72 29.36
CA ALA A 108 20.88 -0.32 29.32
C ALA A 108 21.21 0.33 27.97
N ALA A 109 22.38 0.07 27.39
CA ALA A 109 22.78 0.53 26.07
C ALA A 109 21.93 -0.09 24.96
N ILE A 110 21.58 -1.38 25.07
CA ILE A 110 20.64 -2.04 24.14
C ILE A 110 19.25 -1.37 24.22
N GLN A 111 18.77 -1.07 25.43
CA GLN A 111 17.50 -0.38 25.61
C GLN A 111 17.52 1.06 25.05
N ALA A 112 18.63 1.78 25.21
CA ALA A 112 18.81 3.11 24.61
C ALA A 112 18.78 3.05 23.08
N ASN A 113 19.46 2.06 22.47
CA ASN A 113 19.40 1.80 21.03
C ASN A 113 17.96 1.50 20.58
N GLN A 114 17.19 0.71 21.34
CA GLN A 114 15.79 0.43 21.00
C GLN A 114 14.92 1.70 21.04
N ASN A 115 15.16 2.60 22.01
CA ASN A 115 14.44 3.87 22.09
C ASN A 115 14.76 4.79 20.91
N GLN A 116 16.03 4.86 20.51
CA GLN A 116 16.43 5.64 19.33
C GLN A 116 15.85 5.03 18.04
N LEU A 117 15.81 3.70 17.91
CA LEU A 117 15.15 3.04 16.78
C LEU A 117 13.66 3.40 16.69
N ARG A 118 12.96 3.43 17.84
CA ARG A 118 11.55 3.88 17.90
C ARG A 118 11.39 5.32 17.44
N SER A 119 12.27 6.22 17.88
CA SER A 119 12.24 7.63 17.45
C SER A 119 12.53 7.80 15.95
N ILE A 120 13.39 6.95 15.38
CA ILE A 120 13.63 6.91 13.93
C ILE A 120 12.35 6.49 13.19
N ILE A 121 11.66 5.44 13.64
CA ILE A 121 10.39 4.98 13.05
C ILE A 121 9.33 6.08 13.12
N GLU A 122 9.14 6.70 14.29
CA GLU A 122 8.21 7.83 14.45
C GLU A 122 8.55 9.02 13.53
N SER A 123 9.84 9.24 13.27
CA SER A 123 10.29 10.29 12.36
C SER A 123 10.01 9.95 10.90
N ILE A 124 10.17 8.69 10.50
CA ILE A 124 9.79 8.20 9.16
C ILE A 124 8.27 8.37 8.96
N ASP A 125 7.46 7.95 9.94
CA ASP A 125 5.99 8.10 9.87
C ASP A 125 5.59 9.58 9.76
N ARG A 126 6.24 10.46 10.53
CA ARG A 126 6.01 11.91 10.44
C ARG A 126 6.35 12.45 9.06
N ILE A 127 7.47 12.05 8.46
CA ILE A 127 7.85 12.47 7.10
C ILE A 127 6.81 11.99 6.10
N ALA A 128 6.35 10.73 6.22
CA ALA A 128 5.33 10.18 5.33
C ALA A 128 4.02 10.99 5.37
N VAL A 129 3.52 11.33 6.56
CA VAL A 129 2.25 12.05 6.75
C VAL A 129 2.35 13.55 6.45
N GLN A 130 3.50 14.18 6.69
CA GLN A 130 3.65 15.62 6.54
C GLN A 130 4.07 16.06 5.13
N THR A 131 4.75 15.18 4.36
CA THR A 131 5.23 15.52 3.02
C THR A 131 4.07 15.79 2.07
N GLN A 132 4.01 17.02 1.54
CA GLN A 132 2.94 17.47 0.66
C GLN A 132 3.44 18.43 -0.43
N PHE A 133 2.83 18.37 -1.61
CA PHE A 133 2.98 19.38 -2.66
C PHE A 133 1.66 20.13 -2.82
N GLY A 134 1.67 21.42 -2.46
CA GLY A 134 0.44 22.20 -2.32
C GLY A 134 -0.46 21.60 -1.23
N LYS A 135 -1.62 21.07 -1.64
CA LYS A 135 -2.59 20.40 -0.75
C LYS A 135 -2.58 18.87 -0.83
N LYS A 136 -1.77 18.28 -1.72
CA LYS A 136 -1.73 16.84 -1.94
C LYS A 136 -0.63 16.21 -1.09
N LYS A 137 -0.98 15.23 -0.26
CA LYS A 137 0.01 14.39 0.45
C LYS A 137 0.69 13.46 -0.55
N LEU A 138 1.98 13.19 -0.34
CA LEU A 138 2.81 12.47 -1.33
C LEU A 138 3.16 11.04 -0.90
N LEU A 139 3.44 10.84 0.39
CA LEU A 139 4.09 9.63 0.91
C LEU A 139 3.24 8.86 1.94
N ASP A 140 2.01 9.30 2.18
CA ASP A 140 1.07 8.67 3.12
C ASP A 140 0.23 7.56 2.46
N GLY A 141 0.48 7.25 1.19
CA GLY A 141 -0.29 6.28 0.39
C GLY A 141 -1.55 6.86 -0.25
N SER A 142 -2.01 8.07 0.13
CA SER A 142 -3.22 8.70 -0.41
C SER A 142 -3.05 9.28 -1.82
N ALA A 143 -1.80 9.53 -2.23
CA ALA A 143 -1.46 9.90 -3.61
C ALA A 143 -1.68 8.74 -4.60
N GLY A 144 -1.81 7.51 -4.09
CA GLY A 144 -2.17 6.34 -4.86
C GLY A 144 -3.68 6.21 -5.03
N ILE A 145 -4.09 5.05 -5.53
CA ILE A 145 -5.49 4.68 -5.57
C ILE A 145 -5.92 4.31 -4.15
N VAL A 146 -6.87 5.08 -3.58
CA VAL A 146 -7.38 4.81 -2.23
C VAL A 146 -8.49 3.78 -2.35
N SER A 147 -8.23 2.59 -1.85
CA SER A 147 -9.26 1.55 -1.76
C SER A 147 -10.04 1.72 -0.46
N HIS A 148 -11.34 1.94 -0.56
CA HIS A 148 -12.23 1.99 0.58
C HIS A 148 -12.81 0.62 0.87
N VAL A 149 -12.76 0.21 2.15
CA VAL A 149 -13.43 -0.99 2.63
C VAL A 149 -14.94 -0.77 2.61
N ILE A 150 -15.68 -1.63 1.92
CA ILE A 150 -17.15 -1.61 1.90
C ILE A 150 -17.73 -2.45 3.04
N ASP A 151 -17.05 -3.55 3.40
CA ASP A 151 -17.46 -4.46 4.46
C ASP A 151 -16.41 -4.52 5.58
N ALA A 152 -16.52 -3.58 6.52
CA ALA A 152 -15.63 -3.49 7.67
C ALA A 152 -15.80 -4.66 8.66
N THR A 153 -16.86 -5.45 8.54
CA THR A 153 -17.10 -6.61 9.41
C THR A 153 -16.12 -7.72 9.07
N ASN A 154 -15.90 -7.95 7.77
CA ASN A 154 -15.05 -9.03 7.26
C ASN A 154 -13.61 -8.56 6.96
N TYR A 155 -13.42 -7.26 6.73
CA TYR A 155 -12.12 -6.70 6.31
C TYR A 155 -11.78 -5.47 7.13
N ALA A 156 -10.62 -5.47 7.79
CA ALA A 156 -10.20 -4.35 8.62
C ALA A 156 -9.51 -3.24 7.81
N ALA A 157 -8.80 -3.60 6.73
CA ALA A 157 -8.12 -2.65 5.86
C ALA A 157 -7.88 -3.24 4.46
N ILE A 158 -7.85 -2.38 3.45
CA ILE A 158 -7.47 -2.71 2.07
C ILE A 158 -6.52 -1.61 1.60
N ASN A 159 -5.39 -2.00 1.03
CA ASN A 159 -4.44 -1.12 0.37
C ASN A 159 -4.06 -1.73 -0.98
N ILE A 160 -4.68 -1.22 -2.03
CA ILE A 160 -4.31 -1.51 -3.43
C ILE A 160 -3.58 -0.28 -3.98
N GLY A 161 -2.31 -0.44 -4.34
CA GLY A 161 -1.50 0.59 -4.98
C GLY A 161 -1.89 0.85 -6.44
N GLY A 162 -1.10 1.70 -7.12
CA GLY A 162 -1.36 2.08 -8.51
C GLY A 162 -1.16 0.97 -9.54
N THR A 163 -0.55 -0.16 -9.15
CA THR A 163 -0.32 -1.33 -10.01
C THR A 163 -0.83 -2.61 -9.34
N PHE A 164 -1.48 -3.46 -10.14
CA PHE A 164 -2.04 -4.74 -9.71
C PHE A 164 -1.80 -5.79 -10.79
N GLY A 165 -1.16 -6.91 -10.44
CA GLY A 165 -0.82 -7.96 -11.40
C GLY A 165 0.05 -7.47 -12.58
N GLY A 166 0.84 -6.41 -12.38
CA GLY A 166 1.65 -5.78 -13.42
C GLY A 166 0.94 -4.75 -14.31
N PHE A 167 -0.35 -4.50 -14.10
CA PHE A 167 -1.12 -3.50 -14.85
C PHE A 167 -1.51 -2.31 -13.99
N THR A 168 -1.68 -1.13 -14.60
CA THR A 168 -2.19 0.05 -13.91
C THR A 168 -3.65 -0.17 -13.50
N VAL A 169 -3.96 0.12 -12.25
CA VAL A 169 -5.32 0.02 -11.71
C VAL A 169 -6.16 1.20 -12.20
N ASN A 170 -7.41 0.95 -12.61
CA ASN A 170 -8.32 2.03 -13.02
C ASN A 170 -8.81 2.78 -11.78
N ALA A 171 -8.91 4.12 -11.87
CA ALA A 171 -9.34 4.99 -10.76
C ALA A 171 -10.81 4.81 -10.31
N SER A 172 -11.56 3.89 -10.92
CA SER A 172 -12.85 3.43 -10.39
C SER A 172 -13.03 1.95 -10.69
N GLY A 173 -13.08 1.13 -9.66
CA GLY A 173 -13.20 -0.32 -9.80
C GLY A 173 -13.57 -1.00 -8.49
N THR A 174 -14.30 -2.11 -8.58
CA THR A 174 -14.59 -2.94 -7.41
C THR A 174 -13.40 -3.86 -7.15
N VAL A 175 -12.97 -3.94 -5.90
CA VAL A 175 -12.04 -4.94 -5.40
C VAL A 175 -12.86 -6.10 -4.88
N THR A 176 -12.72 -7.28 -5.48
CA THR A 176 -13.33 -8.50 -4.98
C THR A 176 -12.29 -9.43 -4.38
N VAL A 177 -12.61 -10.06 -3.25
CA VAL A 177 -11.70 -11.01 -2.58
C VAL A 177 -12.42 -12.34 -2.45
N GLN A 178 -11.72 -13.41 -2.82
CA GLN A 178 -12.11 -14.78 -2.59
C GLN A 178 -11.08 -15.43 -1.67
N VAL A 179 -11.43 -15.66 -0.41
CA VAL A 179 -10.57 -16.43 0.51
C VAL A 179 -10.64 -17.90 0.08
N THR A 180 -9.51 -18.46 -0.35
CA THR A 180 -9.39 -19.86 -0.79
C THR A 180 -8.94 -20.78 0.34
N THR A 181 -8.08 -20.28 1.22
CA THR A 181 -7.64 -20.97 2.44
C THR A 181 -7.82 -20.02 3.61
N ALA A 182 -8.56 -20.44 4.64
CA ALA A 182 -8.69 -19.68 5.88
C ALA A 182 -7.42 -19.85 6.74
N ALA A 183 -6.98 -18.77 7.39
CA ALA A 183 -5.89 -18.83 8.34
C ALA A 183 -6.30 -19.63 9.58
N THR A 184 -5.36 -20.38 10.16
CA THR A 184 -5.57 -21.07 11.44
C THR A 184 -4.50 -20.69 12.44
N ARG A 185 -4.84 -20.80 13.73
CA ARG A 185 -3.89 -20.67 14.84
C ARG A 185 -3.18 -21.99 15.08
N ALA A 186 -1.92 -21.95 15.46
CA ALA A 186 -1.25 -23.15 15.98
C ALA A 186 -2.02 -23.64 17.20
N THR A 187 -2.25 -24.95 17.28
CA THR A 187 -2.95 -25.57 18.41
C THR A 187 -2.22 -26.83 18.83
N ILE A 188 -1.93 -26.95 20.13
CA ILE A 188 -1.48 -28.19 20.77
C ILE A 188 -2.50 -28.56 21.82
N THR A 189 -3.02 -29.78 21.76
CA THR A 189 -3.81 -30.36 22.84
C THR A 189 -2.90 -31.29 23.63
N GLY A 190 -2.73 -30.99 24.92
CA GLY A 190 -1.95 -31.83 25.82
C GLY A 190 -2.50 -33.26 25.89
N SER A 191 -1.61 -34.24 26.01
CA SER A 191 -1.99 -35.66 26.03
C SER A 191 -2.43 -36.19 27.40
N VAL A 192 -2.27 -35.41 28.48
CA VAL A 192 -2.58 -35.86 29.85
C VAL A 192 -4.02 -35.54 30.19
N ASP A 193 -4.80 -36.55 30.55
CA ASP A 193 -6.17 -36.40 31.03
C ASP A 193 -6.16 -35.91 32.49
N LEU A 194 -6.71 -34.72 32.69
CA LEU A 194 -6.82 -34.04 33.97
C LEU A 194 -8.29 -33.88 34.39
N SER A 195 -9.23 -34.57 33.73
CA SER A 195 -10.68 -34.42 33.96
C SER A 195 -11.11 -34.80 35.38
N ALA A 196 -10.39 -35.70 36.06
CA ALA A 196 -10.75 -36.20 37.39
C ALA A 196 -10.78 -35.11 38.48
N SER A 197 -9.92 -34.09 38.37
CA SER A 197 -9.91 -32.93 39.30
C SER A 197 -9.90 -31.59 38.57
N GLY A 198 -9.89 -31.62 37.23
CA GLY A 198 -9.96 -30.45 36.35
C GLY A 198 -8.92 -29.39 36.72
N LEU A 199 -9.40 -28.15 36.82
CA LEU A 199 -8.61 -26.97 37.18
C LEU A 199 -8.03 -27.01 38.60
N ASN A 200 -8.58 -27.85 39.48
CA ASN A 200 -8.10 -28.03 40.86
C ASN A 200 -7.01 -29.11 40.96
N THR A 201 -6.65 -29.78 39.86
CA THR A 201 -5.57 -30.77 39.85
C THR A 201 -4.26 -30.13 40.29
N ILE A 202 -3.62 -30.68 41.32
CA ILE A 202 -2.28 -30.25 41.74
C ILE A 202 -1.26 -30.80 40.76
N ILE A 203 -0.48 -29.91 40.15
CA ILE A 203 0.53 -30.28 39.17
C ILE A 203 1.83 -30.58 39.90
N GLY A 204 2.33 -31.81 39.80
CA GLY A 204 3.60 -32.22 40.41
C GLY A 204 4.80 -31.46 39.87
N ALA A 205 5.90 -31.43 40.63
CA ALA A 205 7.10 -30.67 40.31
C ALA A 205 7.60 -30.94 38.88
N GLY A 206 7.99 -29.88 38.18
CA GLY A 206 8.37 -29.95 36.77
C GLY A 206 8.79 -28.61 36.16
N THR A 207 9.40 -28.69 34.99
CA THR A 207 9.77 -27.53 34.16
C THR A 207 8.98 -27.57 32.85
N PHE A 208 8.44 -26.42 32.47
CA PHE A 208 7.77 -26.19 31.21
C PHE A 208 8.50 -25.11 30.43
N VAL A 209 8.63 -25.27 29.12
CA VAL A 209 9.18 -24.22 28.25
C VAL A 209 8.18 -23.93 27.15
N VAL A 210 7.76 -22.67 27.02
CA VAL A 210 6.80 -22.20 26.01
C VAL A 210 7.50 -21.18 25.13
N ASN A 211 7.76 -21.52 23.87
CA ASN A 211 8.46 -20.63 22.92
C ASN A 211 9.75 -20.01 23.52
N GLY A 212 10.50 -20.80 24.27
CA GLY A 212 11.75 -20.39 24.93
C GLY A 212 11.60 -19.77 26.31
N TYR A 213 10.38 -19.49 26.79
CA TYR A 213 10.13 -19.01 28.15
C TYR A 213 9.93 -20.17 29.13
N THR A 214 10.73 -20.18 30.18
CA THR A 214 10.73 -21.25 31.18
C THR A 214 9.79 -20.93 32.34
N PHE A 215 8.99 -21.91 32.71
CA PHE A 215 8.17 -21.91 33.91
C PHE A 215 8.50 -23.14 34.75
N GLN A 216 8.51 -22.96 36.06
CA GLN A 216 8.73 -24.05 37.01
C GLN A 216 7.62 -24.10 38.04
N THR A 217 7.31 -25.32 38.44
CA THR A 217 6.39 -25.62 39.53
C THR A 217 7.09 -26.52 40.54
N ASP A 218 6.89 -26.26 41.83
CA ASP A 218 7.44 -27.04 42.94
C ASP A 218 6.55 -28.23 43.34
N GLY A 219 5.41 -28.41 42.67
CA GLY A 219 4.48 -29.48 42.96
C GLY A 219 3.30 -29.09 43.85
N THR A 220 3.19 -27.83 44.27
CA THR A 220 2.17 -27.38 45.24
C THR A 220 1.03 -26.56 44.63
N GLU A 221 1.17 -26.08 43.40
CA GLU A 221 0.16 -25.23 42.76
C GLU A 221 -0.89 -26.04 41.98
N SER A 222 -2.09 -25.48 41.88
CA SER A 222 -3.16 -26.04 41.05
C SER A 222 -2.94 -25.73 39.57
N LEU A 223 -3.55 -26.55 38.71
CA LEU A 223 -3.59 -26.32 37.26
C LEU A 223 -4.10 -24.92 36.94
N GLN A 224 -5.14 -24.44 37.62
CA GLN A 224 -5.66 -23.08 37.42
C GLN A 224 -4.59 -22.01 37.66
N SER A 225 -3.83 -22.11 38.75
CA SER A 225 -2.76 -21.16 39.09
C SER A 225 -1.66 -21.20 38.02
N LEU A 226 -1.27 -22.40 37.60
CA LEU A 226 -0.26 -22.59 36.56
C LEU A 226 -0.71 -22.01 35.20
N LEU A 227 -1.93 -22.29 34.76
CA LEU A 227 -2.48 -21.75 33.51
C LEU A 227 -2.61 -20.22 33.57
N ASN A 228 -3.01 -19.65 34.71
CA ASN A 228 -3.05 -18.21 34.90
C ASN A 228 -1.64 -17.59 34.77
N ARG A 229 -0.61 -18.24 35.33
CA ARG A 229 0.79 -17.80 35.17
C ARG A 229 1.23 -17.85 33.71
N PHE A 230 0.91 -18.93 32.98
CA PHE A 230 1.22 -19.01 31.55
C PHE A 230 0.52 -17.90 30.76
N ASN A 231 -0.78 -17.68 31.02
CA ASN A 231 -1.58 -16.67 30.33
C ASN A 231 -1.17 -15.24 30.67
N ASN A 232 -0.68 -14.97 31.89
CA ASN A 232 -0.11 -13.67 32.25
C ASN A 232 1.16 -13.35 31.44
N SER A 233 1.89 -14.37 30.99
CA SER A 233 3.03 -14.24 30.08
C SER A 233 2.66 -14.44 28.60
N SER A 234 1.38 -14.53 28.24
CA SER A 234 0.92 -14.76 26.86
C SER A 234 1.38 -13.70 25.87
N GLY A 235 1.58 -12.45 26.30
CA GLY A 235 2.13 -11.39 25.44
C GLY A 235 3.61 -11.58 25.07
N GLN A 236 4.34 -12.39 25.84
CA GLN A 236 5.76 -12.71 25.62
C GLN A 236 5.93 -14.05 24.92
N THR A 237 5.13 -15.05 25.31
CA THR A 237 5.16 -16.39 24.72
C THR A 237 4.40 -16.47 23.39
N GLY A 238 3.42 -15.58 23.17
CA GLY A 238 2.52 -15.62 22.02
C GLY A 238 1.47 -16.74 22.09
N VAL A 239 1.31 -17.39 23.25
CA VAL A 239 0.46 -18.57 23.44
C VAL A 239 -0.52 -18.36 24.60
N THR A 240 -1.78 -18.67 24.36
CA THR A 240 -2.82 -18.75 25.38
C THR A 240 -3.15 -20.20 25.68
N PHE A 241 -3.30 -20.51 26.97
CA PHE A 241 -3.64 -21.81 27.49
C PHE A 241 -5.07 -21.82 28.01
N ASN A 242 -5.82 -22.86 27.68
CA ASN A 242 -7.17 -23.09 28.18
C ASN A 242 -7.34 -24.55 28.57
N PHE A 243 -8.27 -24.83 29.48
CA PHE A 243 -8.67 -26.20 29.81
C PHE A 243 -9.99 -26.51 29.12
N ASN A 244 -10.04 -27.59 28.33
CA ASN A 244 -11.25 -27.96 27.59
C ASN A 244 -12.20 -28.92 28.36
N GLY A 245 -11.91 -29.20 29.64
CA GLY A 245 -12.62 -30.18 30.46
C GLY A 245 -11.87 -31.50 30.66
N THR A 246 -10.93 -31.82 29.75
CA THR A 246 -10.12 -33.05 29.81
C THR A 246 -8.63 -32.74 29.77
N ASN A 247 -8.19 -31.89 28.85
CA ASN A 247 -6.79 -31.58 28.61
C ASN A 247 -6.55 -30.06 28.56
N VAL A 248 -5.29 -29.68 28.69
CA VAL A 248 -4.84 -28.31 28.41
C VAL A 248 -4.68 -28.13 26.91
N VAL A 249 -5.37 -27.15 26.34
CA VAL A 249 -5.28 -26.72 24.95
C VAL A 249 -4.49 -25.42 24.89
N MET A 250 -3.46 -25.41 24.07
CA MET A 250 -2.54 -24.30 23.86
C MET A 250 -2.83 -23.76 22.46
N LYS A 251 -3.09 -22.46 22.34
CA LYS A 251 -3.35 -21.80 21.06
C LYS A 251 -2.44 -20.60 20.90
N SER A 252 -1.90 -20.39 19.70
CA SER A 252 -1.22 -19.13 19.40
C SER A 252 -2.21 -17.96 19.44
N ASN A 253 -1.74 -16.78 19.84
CA ASN A 253 -2.57 -15.58 19.82
C ASN A 253 -2.81 -15.10 18.38
N ASP A 254 -1.78 -15.19 17.56
CA ASP A 254 -1.82 -14.83 16.15
C ASP A 254 -2.17 -16.01 15.25
N TYR A 255 -2.70 -15.69 14.08
CA TYR A 255 -2.96 -16.63 13.00
C TYR A 255 -1.75 -16.77 12.09
N GLY A 256 -1.64 -17.88 11.38
CA GLY A 256 -0.64 -18.05 10.32
C GLY A 256 0.52 -18.97 10.68
N SER A 257 1.35 -19.26 9.68
CA SER A 257 2.50 -20.17 9.83
C SER A 257 3.61 -19.61 10.72
N ASN A 258 3.71 -18.28 10.81
CA ASN A 258 4.64 -17.59 11.73
C ASN A 258 4.24 -17.75 13.20
N ALA A 259 2.94 -17.95 13.45
CA ALA A 259 2.44 -18.19 14.79
C ALA A 259 2.71 -19.67 15.15
N THR A 260 3.83 -19.89 15.83
CA THR A 260 4.28 -21.23 16.23
C THR A 260 4.13 -21.44 17.73
N ILE A 261 3.95 -22.69 18.12
CA ILE A 261 4.03 -23.15 19.50
C ILE A 261 5.13 -24.19 19.57
N SER A 262 6.06 -24.00 20.49
CA SER A 262 7.04 -24.98 20.96
C SER A 262 6.82 -25.14 22.45
N PHE A 263 6.21 -26.26 22.84
CA PHE A 263 5.89 -26.57 24.22
C PHE A 263 6.70 -27.78 24.69
N THR A 264 7.63 -27.54 25.60
CA THR A 264 8.38 -28.61 26.27
C THR A 264 7.81 -28.85 27.65
N ASP A 265 7.49 -30.10 27.95
CA ASP A 265 7.13 -30.58 29.28
C ASP A 265 8.10 -31.70 29.66
N THR A 266 9.04 -31.41 30.56
CA THR A 266 10.09 -32.38 30.90
C THR A 266 9.56 -33.55 31.73
N ALA A 267 8.48 -33.33 32.49
CA ALA A 267 7.97 -34.30 33.46
C ALA A 267 6.68 -34.99 33.02
N GLY A 268 6.15 -34.62 31.85
CA GLY A 268 4.96 -35.23 31.25
C GLY A 268 3.66 -34.94 32.03
N ARG A 269 3.50 -33.71 32.54
CA ARG A 269 2.41 -33.34 33.45
C ARG A 269 1.17 -32.81 32.74
N LEU A 270 1.36 -32.06 31.66
CA LEU A 270 0.30 -31.48 30.84
C LEU A 270 0.29 -32.06 29.42
N ASN A 271 1.46 -32.48 28.93
CA ASN A 271 1.63 -33.16 27.65
C ASN A 271 2.55 -34.37 27.80
N ALA A 272 2.75 -35.15 26.74
CA ALA A 272 3.76 -36.20 26.72
C ALA A 272 5.14 -35.59 27.03
N ALA A 273 5.95 -36.31 27.80
CA ALA A 273 7.28 -35.85 28.16
C ALA A 273 8.12 -35.58 26.90
N GLY A 274 8.70 -34.39 26.79
CA GLY A 274 9.44 -33.95 25.62
C GLY A 274 8.92 -32.63 25.05
N ASN A 275 9.25 -32.37 23.78
CA ASN A 275 8.86 -31.15 23.08
C ASN A 275 7.79 -31.44 22.03
N ALA A 276 6.70 -30.69 22.06
CA ALA A 276 5.67 -30.70 21.03
C ALA A 276 5.68 -29.35 20.29
N THR A 277 5.57 -29.42 18.96
CA THR A 277 5.53 -28.22 18.12
C THR A 277 4.29 -28.20 17.24
N ALA A 278 3.77 -27.00 17.00
CA ALA A 278 2.68 -26.76 16.05
C ALA A 278 2.88 -25.39 15.38
N ALA A 279 2.38 -25.26 14.16
CA ALA A 279 2.32 -24.00 13.42
C ALA A 279 0.89 -23.79 12.91
N GLY A 280 0.47 -22.53 12.81
CA GLY A 280 -0.77 -22.19 12.12
C GLY A 280 -0.64 -22.32 10.61
N VAL A 281 -1.72 -22.00 9.90
CA VAL A 281 -1.76 -21.92 8.44
C VAL A 281 -2.11 -20.50 8.04
N ASP A 282 -1.47 -19.97 7.01
CA ASP A 282 -1.75 -18.62 6.51
C ASP A 282 -3.01 -18.59 5.66
N ALA A 283 -3.72 -17.45 5.66
CA ALA A 283 -4.80 -17.26 4.71
C ALA A 283 -4.22 -17.14 3.30
N ILE A 284 -4.95 -17.68 2.33
CA ILE A 284 -4.69 -17.47 0.91
C ILE A 284 -5.98 -16.93 0.32
N ALA A 285 -5.86 -15.89 -0.48
CA ALA A 285 -6.99 -15.33 -1.20
C ALA A 285 -6.63 -14.97 -2.63
N THR A 286 -7.60 -15.11 -3.51
CA THR A 286 -7.56 -14.54 -4.85
C THR A 286 -8.25 -13.18 -4.80
N VAL A 287 -7.53 -12.12 -5.13
CA VAL A 287 -8.06 -10.77 -5.21
C VAL A 287 -8.22 -10.41 -6.68
N THR A 288 -9.35 -9.83 -7.06
CA THR A 288 -9.60 -9.36 -8.42
C THR A 288 -9.88 -7.87 -8.40
N VAL A 289 -9.22 -7.14 -9.30
CA VAL A 289 -9.32 -5.70 -9.46
C VAL A 289 -9.51 -5.37 -10.94
N THR A 290 -10.29 -4.33 -11.24
CA THR A 290 -10.40 -3.80 -12.60
C THR A 290 -9.17 -2.94 -12.93
N THR A 291 -8.36 -3.40 -13.88
CA THR A 291 -7.17 -2.70 -14.39
C THR A 291 -7.40 -2.20 -15.81
N THR A 292 -6.40 -1.53 -16.40
CA THR A 292 -6.40 -1.15 -17.81
C THR A 292 -6.53 -2.33 -18.77
N ASN A 293 -6.24 -3.56 -18.32
CA ASN A 293 -6.37 -4.79 -19.10
C ASN A 293 -7.66 -5.58 -18.75
N GLY A 294 -8.62 -4.94 -18.08
CA GLY A 294 -9.86 -5.58 -17.61
C GLY A 294 -9.72 -6.18 -16.20
N ALA A 295 -10.57 -7.16 -15.86
CA ALA A 295 -10.54 -7.80 -14.56
C ALA A 295 -9.26 -8.66 -14.43
N THR A 296 -8.34 -8.23 -13.56
CA THR A 296 -7.08 -8.93 -13.28
C THR A 296 -7.15 -9.54 -11.89
N SER A 297 -6.70 -10.79 -11.76
CA SER A 297 -6.64 -11.50 -10.47
C SER A 297 -5.20 -11.73 -10.03
N ALA A 298 -4.94 -11.60 -8.74
CA ALA A 298 -3.66 -11.93 -8.14
C ALA A 298 -3.87 -12.72 -6.84
N THR A 299 -2.95 -13.64 -6.57
CA THR A 299 -2.94 -14.41 -5.32
C THR A 299 -2.26 -13.59 -4.23
N PHE A 300 -2.98 -13.39 -3.13
CA PHE A 300 -2.44 -12.81 -1.91
C PHE A 300 -2.20 -13.93 -0.91
N THR A 301 -1.07 -13.85 -0.22
CA THR A 301 -0.69 -14.82 0.82
C THR A 301 -0.53 -14.11 2.14
N GLY A 302 -1.10 -14.67 3.20
CA GLY A 302 -0.90 -14.24 4.58
C GLY A 302 0.52 -14.55 5.06
N GLY A 303 0.93 -13.95 6.16
CA GLY A 303 2.16 -14.36 6.85
C GLY A 303 3.47 -13.95 6.18
N ARG A 304 3.45 -13.18 5.08
CA ARG A 304 4.71 -12.70 4.47
C ARG A 304 5.43 -11.75 5.43
N ASN A 305 6.76 -11.80 5.44
CA ASN A 305 7.62 -10.92 6.24
C ASN A 305 7.37 -10.94 7.76
N GLY A 306 6.83 -12.05 8.30
CA GLY A 306 6.56 -12.16 9.73
C GLY A 306 5.23 -11.53 10.17
N ASP A 307 4.41 -11.02 9.24
CA ASP A 307 3.06 -10.53 9.56
C ASP A 307 2.12 -11.68 10.00
N SER A 308 0.95 -11.31 10.52
CA SER A 308 -0.13 -12.25 10.82
C SER A 308 -0.62 -12.96 9.56
N GLY A 309 -1.04 -14.22 9.70
CA GLY A 309 -1.67 -15.02 8.64
C GLY A 309 -2.98 -14.42 8.10
N LEU A 310 -3.58 -13.44 8.80
CA LEU A 310 -4.75 -12.68 8.34
C LEU A 310 -4.39 -11.48 7.45
N ARG A 311 -3.13 -11.05 7.44
CA ARG A 311 -2.65 -9.95 6.60
C ARG A 311 -2.16 -10.51 5.27
N LEU A 312 -3.07 -10.50 4.32
CA LEU A 312 -2.85 -10.91 2.95
C LEU A 312 -1.99 -9.87 2.23
N THR A 313 -0.92 -10.32 1.58
CA THR A 313 -0.07 -9.45 0.76
C THR A 313 0.23 -10.10 -0.59
N ASP A 314 0.34 -9.28 -1.63
CA ASP A 314 0.80 -9.74 -2.94
C ASP A 314 2.31 -9.46 -3.14
N THR A 315 2.80 -9.72 -4.35
CA THR A 315 4.21 -9.50 -4.71
C THR A 315 4.52 -8.04 -5.03
N TYR A 316 3.50 -7.20 -5.23
CA TYR A 316 3.61 -5.79 -5.61
C TYR A 316 3.41 -4.84 -4.42
N GLY A 317 3.26 -5.37 -3.19
CA GLY A 317 3.09 -4.59 -1.97
C GLY A 317 1.65 -4.19 -1.68
N ASN A 318 0.68 -4.70 -2.44
CA ASN A 318 -0.73 -4.57 -2.13
C ASN A 318 -1.05 -5.44 -0.91
N SER A 319 -1.93 -4.96 -0.04
CA SER A 319 -2.29 -5.68 1.18
C SER A 319 -3.76 -5.59 1.54
N ILE A 320 -4.28 -6.66 2.15
CA ILE A 320 -5.64 -6.74 2.68
C ILE A 320 -5.54 -7.35 4.07
N LEU A 321 -6.17 -6.73 5.05
CA LEU A 321 -6.25 -7.25 6.41
C LEU A 321 -7.65 -7.84 6.64
N LEU A 322 -7.72 -9.16 6.83
CA LEU A 322 -8.95 -9.86 7.21
C LEU A 322 -9.25 -9.65 8.69
N THR A 323 -10.53 -9.58 9.05
CA THR A 323 -10.96 -9.79 10.44
C THR A 323 -11.10 -11.27 10.73
N GLU A 324 -11.27 -11.65 12.01
CA GLU A 324 -11.59 -13.04 12.37
C GLU A 324 -12.90 -13.50 11.72
N ALA A 325 -13.88 -12.62 11.54
CA ALA A 325 -15.16 -12.93 10.88
C ALA A 325 -15.02 -13.15 9.36
N GLY A 326 -14.14 -12.39 8.70
CA GLY A 326 -13.88 -12.53 7.27
C GLY A 326 -12.91 -13.66 6.92
N ASN A 327 -12.32 -14.31 7.91
CA ASN A 327 -11.41 -15.45 7.74
C ASN A 327 -12.17 -16.77 7.47
N VAL A 328 -13.01 -16.77 6.44
CA VAL A 328 -13.81 -17.93 6.04
C VAL A 328 -13.58 -18.19 4.55
N ALA A 329 -13.23 -19.42 4.21
CA ALA A 329 -13.11 -19.82 2.81
C ALA A 329 -14.49 -19.78 2.15
N GLY A 330 -14.61 -19.10 1.01
CA GLY A 330 -15.91 -18.80 0.43
C GLY A 330 -15.86 -18.22 -0.98
N ALA A 331 -17.03 -17.84 -1.49
CA ALA A 331 -17.16 -17.21 -2.81
C ALA A 331 -16.58 -15.78 -2.82
N ALA A 332 -16.23 -15.30 -4.01
CA ALA A 332 -15.74 -13.94 -4.18
C ALA A 332 -16.80 -12.92 -3.74
N ALA A 333 -16.45 -12.06 -2.77
CA ALA A 333 -17.30 -10.95 -2.34
C ALA A 333 -16.74 -9.62 -2.84
N ALA A 334 -17.57 -8.60 -3.00
CA ALA A 334 -17.12 -7.23 -3.20
C ALA A 334 -16.69 -6.65 -1.85
N VAL A 335 -15.42 -6.28 -1.75
CA VAL A 335 -14.76 -6.01 -0.47
C VAL A 335 -14.33 -4.55 -0.36
N GLY A 336 -14.03 -3.93 -1.49
CA GLY A 336 -13.74 -2.52 -1.53
C GLY A 336 -14.00 -1.89 -2.88
N ARG A 337 -13.87 -0.57 -2.92
CA ARG A 337 -13.86 0.22 -4.15
C ARG A 337 -12.64 1.11 -4.20
N ILE A 338 -12.07 1.17 -5.38
CA ILE A 338 -11.03 2.07 -5.83
C ILE A 338 -11.68 3.34 -6.35
#